data_AF-A0A3N6MC75-F1
#
_entry.id   AF-A0A3N6MC75-F1
#
_cell.length_a   1.000
_cell.length_b   1.000
_cell.length_c   1.000
_cell.angle_alpha   90.00
_cell.angle_beta   90.00
_cell.angle_gamma   90.00
#
_symmetry.space_group_name_H-M   'P 1'
#
loop_
_entity.id
_entity.type
_entity.pdbx_description
1 polymer ?
#
loop_
_entity_poly.entity_id
_entity_poly.type
_entity_poly.pdbx_seq_one_letter_code
_entity_poly.pdbx_strand_id
1 'polypeptide(L)'
;MTTERVHKSEPHDVYIGRGQNGETNMGGVPIGVTGWLGNPYKESHYGREKCIELFERDLGWMVEGNPVFRAKLVSLYGKTLGCYCFDHQECHGDVIVSKINELYLESL
;
A
#
# COMPACT_ATOMS: atom_id res chain seq x y z
N MET A 1 -18.80 2.93 4.43
CA MET A 1 -17.63 3.41 3.66
C MET A 1 -16.52 2.40 3.86
N THR A 2 -15.81 2.04 2.80
CA THR A 2 -14.65 1.15 2.84
C THR A 2 -13.55 1.78 2.00
N THR A 3 -12.30 1.44 2.28
CA THR A 3 -11.18 1.82 1.42
C THR A 3 -11.25 1.00 0.15
N GLU A 4 -10.89 1.60 -0.99
CA GLU A 4 -10.86 0.94 -2.29
C GLU A 4 -9.61 1.35 -3.08
N ARG A 5 -9.25 0.56 -4.10
CA ARG A 5 -8.13 0.85 -5.00
C ARG A 5 -8.66 1.12 -6.41
N VAL A 6 -8.06 2.10 -7.08
CA VAL A 6 -8.27 2.40 -8.51
C VAL A 6 -6.93 2.53 -9.24
N HIS A 7 -6.95 2.57 -10.57
CA HIS A 7 -5.76 2.94 -11.33
C HIS A 7 -5.44 4.43 -11.12
N LYS A 8 -4.16 4.81 -11.09
CA LYS A 8 -3.70 6.18 -10.78
C LYS A 8 -4.21 7.26 -11.73
N SER A 9 -4.74 6.90 -12.90
CA SER A 9 -5.34 7.86 -13.83
C SER A 9 -6.78 8.21 -13.47
N GLU A 10 -7.41 7.44 -12.59
CA GLU A 10 -8.76 7.70 -12.09
C GLU A 10 -8.71 8.64 -10.88
N PRO A 11 -9.82 9.33 -10.54
CA PRO A 11 -9.89 10.13 -9.32
C PRO A 11 -9.55 9.30 -8.08
N HIS A 12 -8.60 9.79 -7.27
CA HIS A 12 -8.18 9.13 -6.05
C HIS A 12 -7.70 10.18 -5.02
N ASP A 13 -7.77 9.81 -3.74
CA ASP A 13 -7.33 10.67 -2.64
C ASP A 13 -5.82 10.56 -2.40
N VAL A 14 -5.27 9.34 -2.49
CA VAL A 14 -3.88 9.04 -2.10
C VAL A 14 -3.24 8.10 -3.10
N TYR A 15 -2.08 8.47 -3.64
CA TYR A 15 -1.26 7.58 -4.46
C TYR A 15 -0.37 6.68 -3.59
N ILE A 16 -0.47 5.37 -3.80
CA ILE A 16 0.19 4.33 -2.97
C ILE A 16 1.24 3.52 -3.73
N GLY A 17 1.54 3.90 -4.97
CA GLY A 17 2.66 3.32 -5.72
C GLY A 17 4.03 3.79 -5.23
N ARG A 18 5.08 3.32 -5.90
CA ARG A 18 6.45 3.80 -5.71
C ARG A 18 6.52 5.30 -6.04
N GLY A 19 7.26 6.07 -5.24
CA GLY A 19 7.47 7.51 -5.45
C GLY A 19 8.66 7.78 -6.37
N GLN A 20 9.18 9.02 -6.37
CA GLN A 20 10.35 9.52 -7.12
C GLN A 20 10.87 8.57 -8.22
N ASN A 21 10.28 8.65 -9.42
CA ASN A 21 10.65 7.87 -10.60
C ASN A 21 10.68 6.34 -10.42
N GLY A 22 9.90 5.79 -9.47
CA GLY A 22 9.85 4.36 -9.18
C GLY A 22 10.88 3.88 -8.15
N GLU A 23 11.68 4.76 -7.57
CA GLU A 23 12.78 4.36 -6.69
C GLU A 23 12.41 4.38 -5.21
N THR A 24 11.56 5.31 -4.76
CA THR A 24 11.15 5.35 -3.35
C THR A 24 9.99 4.41 -3.05
N ASN A 25 10.08 3.72 -1.91
CA ASN A 25 9.19 2.63 -1.52
C ASN A 25 9.06 2.54 0.01
N MET A 26 8.25 1.60 0.49
CA MET A 26 8.04 1.35 1.92
C MET A 26 9.36 1.07 2.63
N GLY A 27 9.60 1.79 3.74
CA GLY A 27 10.86 1.74 4.49
C GLY A 27 11.99 2.63 3.94
N GLY A 28 11.86 3.11 2.69
CA GLY A 28 12.85 4.00 2.06
C GLY A 28 12.57 5.50 2.17
N VAL A 29 11.37 5.88 2.63
CA VAL A 29 10.96 7.29 2.81
C VAL A 29 10.13 7.48 4.09
N PRO A 30 10.02 8.73 4.61
CA PRO A 30 9.17 9.01 5.76
C PRO A 30 7.70 8.63 5.54
N ILE A 31 7.05 8.18 6.61
CA ILE A 31 5.62 7.81 6.61
C ILE A 31 4.77 9.01 6.17
N GLY A 32 3.86 8.78 5.22
CA GLY A 32 2.98 9.80 4.66
C GLY A 32 3.56 10.57 3.46
N VAL A 33 4.84 10.39 3.12
CA VAL A 33 5.45 10.95 1.90
C VAL A 33 5.22 10.01 0.72
N THR A 34 4.95 10.53 -0.47
CA THR A 34 4.75 9.72 -1.69
C THR A 34 5.83 8.63 -1.84
N GLY A 35 5.38 7.38 -1.99
CA GLY A 35 6.25 6.20 -2.04
C GLY A 35 6.32 5.40 -0.74
N TRP A 36 5.86 5.93 0.40
CA TRP A 36 5.93 5.22 1.69
C TRP A 36 5.13 3.90 1.76
N LEU A 37 4.21 3.67 0.81
CA LEU A 37 3.46 2.42 0.62
C LEU A 37 3.79 1.71 -0.69
N GLY A 38 4.78 2.19 -1.44
CA GLY A 38 5.22 1.53 -2.67
C GLY A 38 5.87 0.18 -2.36
N ASN A 39 5.56 -0.85 -3.14
CA ASN A 39 6.20 -2.15 -3.02
C ASN A 39 7.72 -2.02 -3.26
N PRO A 40 8.62 -2.44 -2.34
CA PRO A 40 10.07 -2.36 -2.53
C PRO A 40 10.62 -3.41 -3.50
N TYR A 41 9.89 -4.51 -3.73
CA TYR A 41 10.28 -5.62 -4.60
C TYR A 41 10.02 -5.30 -6.08
N LYS A 42 11.00 -5.55 -6.94
CA LYS A 42 10.91 -5.31 -8.40
C LYS A 42 10.52 -6.61 -9.10
N GLU A 43 9.48 -6.58 -9.94
CA GLU A 43 8.97 -7.76 -10.66
C GLU A 43 10.06 -8.46 -11.49
N SER A 44 11.04 -7.70 -12.01
CA SER A 44 12.18 -8.24 -12.76
C SER A 44 13.06 -9.21 -11.97
N HIS A 45 12.99 -9.20 -10.63
CA HIS A 45 13.80 -10.07 -9.77
C HIS A 45 13.01 -11.25 -9.19
N TYR A 46 11.72 -11.08 -8.91
CA TYR A 46 10.93 -12.06 -8.16
C TYR A 46 9.66 -12.53 -8.89
N GLY A 47 9.22 -11.85 -9.95
CA GLY A 47 7.87 -12.00 -10.50
C GLY A 47 6.81 -11.30 -9.63
N ARG A 48 5.62 -11.08 -10.20
CA ARG A 48 4.54 -10.30 -9.57
C ARG A 48 4.03 -10.94 -8.27
N GLU A 49 3.60 -12.18 -8.33
CA GLU A 49 3.03 -12.92 -7.19
C GLU A 49 3.98 -12.88 -5.99
N LYS A 50 5.26 -13.21 -6.21
CA LYS A 50 6.26 -13.19 -5.14
C LYS A 50 6.54 -11.79 -4.59
N CYS A 51 6.53 -10.75 -5.44
CA CYS A 51 6.65 -9.36 -4.97
C CYS A 51 5.50 -8.97 -4.05
N ILE A 52 4.28 -9.46 -4.31
CA ILE A 52 3.10 -9.17 -3.49
C ILE A 52 3.18 -9.93 -2.16
N GLU A 53 3.53 -11.22 -2.19
CA GLU A 53 3.73 -12.04 -0.97
C GLU A 53 4.78 -11.41 -0.03
N LEU A 54 5.94 -11.01 -0.58
CA LEU A 54 6.99 -10.38 0.20
C LEU A 54 6.56 -9.02 0.76
N PHE A 55 5.81 -8.24 -0.02
CA PHE A 55 5.26 -6.97 0.43
C PHE A 55 4.24 -7.13 1.55
N GLU A 56 3.32 -8.10 1.44
CA GLU A 56 2.31 -8.39 2.46
C GLU A 56 2.96 -8.74 3.81
N ARG A 57 3.98 -9.60 3.78
CA ARG A 57 4.77 -9.95 4.95
C ARG A 57 5.40 -8.71 5.60
N ASP A 58 6.08 -7.89 4.80
CA ASP A 58 6.77 -6.70 5.31
C ASP A 58 5.77 -5.64 5.82
N LEU A 59 4.61 -5.50 5.17
CA LEU A 59 3.53 -4.63 5.63
C LEU A 59 3.02 -5.08 7.00
N GLY A 60 2.83 -6.39 7.20
CA GLY A 60 2.47 -6.98 8.48
C GLY A 60 3.47 -6.61 9.58
N TRP A 61 4.77 -6.83 9.33
CA TRP A 61 5.83 -6.45 10.27
C TRP A 61 5.86 -4.95 10.59
N MET A 62 5.64 -4.10 9.60
CA MET A 62 5.57 -2.64 9.81
C MET A 62 4.37 -2.24 10.65
N VAL A 63 3.21 -2.86 10.43
CA VAL A 63 1.98 -2.60 11.20
C VAL A 63 2.13 -3.05 12.66
N GLU A 64 2.69 -4.24 12.89
CA GLU A 64 2.87 -4.80 14.23
C GLU A 64 3.97 -4.06 15.01
N GLY A 65 5.09 -3.74 14.36
CA GLY A 65 6.27 -3.17 14.99
C GLY A 65 6.30 -1.66 15.11
N ASN A 66 5.41 -0.92 14.42
CA ASN A 66 5.44 0.54 14.37
C ASN A 66 4.04 1.16 14.56
N PRO A 67 3.70 1.60 15.80
CA PRO A 67 2.40 2.22 16.09
C PRO A 67 2.10 3.47 15.26
N VAL A 68 3.11 4.26 14.89
CA VAL A 68 2.95 5.45 14.04
C VAL A 68 2.57 5.04 12.63
N PHE A 69 3.21 3.99 12.09
CA PHE A 69 2.86 3.41 10.80
C PHE A 69 1.42 2.88 10.81
N ARG A 70 1.07 2.07 11.82
CA ARG A 70 -0.29 1.53 11.98
C ARG A 70 -1.34 2.65 12.03
N ALA A 71 -1.14 3.67 12.87
CA ALA A 71 -2.07 4.78 12.99
C ALA A 71 -2.22 5.55 11.67
N LYS A 72 -1.12 5.79 10.95
CA LYS A 72 -1.17 6.45 9.65
C LYS A 72 -1.89 5.60 8.60
N LEU A 73 -1.67 4.29 8.59
CA LEU A 73 -2.34 3.36 7.70
C LEU A 73 -3.85 3.35 7.95
N VAL A 74 -4.29 3.22 9.20
CA VAL A 74 -5.72 3.28 9.59
C VAL A 74 -6.35 4.62 9.21
N SER A 75 -5.61 5.73 9.27
CA SER A 75 -6.14 7.04 8.86
C SER A 75 -6.51 7.14 7.37
N LEU A 76 -6.12 6.15 6.55
CA LEU A 76 -6.52 6.04 5.16
C LEU A 76 -7.89 5.36 4.97
N TYR A 77 -8.52 4.89 6.03
CA TYR A 77 -9.83 4.24 5.93
C TYR A 77 -10.87 5.14 5.25
N GLY A 78 -11.58 4.56 4.27
CA GLY A 78 -12.61 5.26 3.50
C GLY A 78 -12.05 6.20 2.42
N LYS A 79 -10.74 6.17 2.16
CA LYS A 79 -10.10 6.85 1.03
C LYS A 79 -10.07 5.96 -0.22
N THR A 80 -10.09 6.58 -1.39
CA THR A 80 -9.81 5.93 -2.66
C THR A 80 -8.30 5.98 -2.95
N LEU A 81 -7.66 4.82 -3.10
CA LEU A 81 -6.21 4.70 -3.24
C LEU A 81 -5.81 4.47 -4.71
N GLY A 82 -4.98 5.35 -5.26
CA GLY A 82 -4.46 5.22 -6.63
C GLY A 82 -3.19 4.36 -6.69
N CYS A 83 -3.17 3.37 -7.58
CA CYS A 83 -1.98 2.55 -7.87
C CYS A 83 -1.65 2.49 -9.37
N TYR A 84 -0.44 2.04 -9.72
CA TYR A 84 -0.04 1.90 -11.12
C TYR A 84 -0.63 0.66 -11.81
N CYS A 85 -0.92 -0.41 -11.07
CA CYS A 85 -1.54 -1.62 -11.64
C CYS A 85 -2.99 -1.35 -12.04
N PHE A 86 -3.42 -1.98 -13.12
CA PHE A 86 -4.83 -2.00 -13.53
C PHE A 86 -5.62 -3.04 -12.73
N ASP A 87 -6.95 -2.90 -12.72
CA ASP A 87 -7.82 -3.72 -11.85
C ASP A 87 -7.87 -5.21 -12.17
N HIS A 88 -7.46 -5.60 -13.37
CA HIS A 88 -7.37 -7.01 -13.77
C HIS A 88 -6.02 -7.65 -13.40
N GLN A 89 -5.16 -6.95 -12.66
CA GLN A 89 -3.83 -7.41 -12.26
C GLN A 89 -3.75 -7.52 -10.75
N GLU A 90 -3.08 -8.55 -10.25
CA GLU A 90 -2.71 -8.62 -8.85
C GLU A 90 -1.87 -7.39 -8.46
N CYS A 91 -2.23 -6.75 -7.36
CA CYS A 91 -1.63 -5.48 -6.95
C CYS A 91 -1.31 -5.47 -5.47
N HIS A 92 -0.15 -4.90 -5.10
CA HIS A 92 0.18 -4.66 -3.70
C HIS A 92 -0.81 -3.70 -3.02
N GLY A 93 -1.49 -2.87 -3.82
CA GLY A 93 -2.55 -1.99 -3.36
C GLY A 93 -3.77 -2.74 -2.79
N ASP A 94 -4.07 -3.93 -3.31
CA ASP A 94 -5.18 -4.74 -2.80
C ASP A 94 -4.87 -5.26 -1.38
N VAL A 95 -3.60 -5.64 -1.14
CA VAL A 95 -3.10 -6.00 0.20
C VAL A 95 -3.23 -4.82 1.17
N ILE A 96 -2.87 -3.60 0.74
CA ILE A 96 -3.00 -2.38 1.55
C ILE A 96 -4.47 -2.13 1.90
N VAL A 97 -5.37 -2.18 0.92
CA VAL A 97 -6.81 -1.98 1.12
C VAL A 97 -7.38 -2.98 2.12
N SER A 98 -7.05 -4.27 1.93
CA SER A 98 -7.46 -5.34 2.84
C SER A 98 -7.01 -5.05 4.28
N LYS A 99 -5.73 -4.73 4.47
CA LYS A 99 -5.16 -4.45 5.79
C LYS A 99 -5.76 -3.19 6.44
N ILE A 100 -6.02 -2.13 5.69
CA ILE A 100 -6.67 -0.91 6.24
C ILE A 100 -8.09 -1.24 6.74
N ASN A 101 -8.86 -1.97 5.95
CA ASN A 101 -10.24 -2.31 6.30
C ASN A 101 -10.29 -3.25 7.52
N GLU A 102 -9.40 -4.24 7.59
CA GLU A 102 -9.21 -5.12 8.76
C GLU A 102 -8.88 -4.32 10.02
N LEU A 103 -7.82 -3.52 9.99
CA LEU A 103 -7.35 -2.74 11.15
C LEU A 103 -8.38 -1.72 11.64
N TYR A 104 -9.18 -1.14 10.73
CA TYR A 104 -10.25 -0.23 11.11
C TYR A 104 -11.35 -0.98 11.86
N LEU A 105 -11.77 -2.16 11.38
CA LEU A 105 -12.80 -2.96 12.04
C LEU A 105 -12.37 -3.43 13.44
N GLU A 106 -11.08 -3.73 13.64
CA GLU A 106 -10.52 -4.04 14.97
C GLU A 106 -10.54 -2.86 15.95
N SER A 107 -10.69 -1.63 15.45
CA SER A 107 -10.65 -0.41 16.26
C SER A 107 -12.02 0.13 16.67
N LEU A 108 -13.10 -0.57 16.26
CA LEU A 108 -14.49 -0.30 16.65
C LEU A 108 -14.84 -1.00 17.97
#